data_AF-A0A3N9WYU5-F1
#
_entry.id   AF-A0A3N9WYU5-F1
#
_cell.length_a   1.000
_cell.length_b   1.000
_cell.length_c   1.000
_cell.angle_alpha   90.00
_cell.angle_beta   90.00
_cell.angle_gamma   90.00
#
_symmetry.space_group_name_H-M   'P 1'
#
loop_
_entity.id
_entity.type
_entity.pdbx_description
1 polymer ?
#
loop_
_entity_poly.entity_id
_entity_poly.type
_entity_poly.pdbx_seq_one_letter_code
_entity_poly.pdbx_strand_id
1 'polypeptide(L)'
;MTGADVLLLALGAVAVGAGVLVVTTKHLVRAGLYLVVCLGALAGDFLVLSAELVAWVQVLIYVGAVVVLLLFAVMLTRAPIGASDDLDRPGWPAALIGGGAGLGLTALLVDAYRWSTVTLPDAGTAERLGEQIFQSWVLPFEVLSVLLLSALVGAIVLSRPDIGRAGPHGDGRAADLVDSEPGGRR
;
A
#
# COMPACT_ATOMS: atom_id res chain seq x y z
N MET A 1 -23.31 -16.04 -22.45
CA MET A 1 -22.10 -15.77 -21.64
C MET A 1 -20.93 -16.27 -22.43
N THR A 2 -20.03 -15.38 -22.82
CA THR A 2 -18.77 -15.74 -23.47
C THR A 2 -17.84 -16.41 -22.46
N GLY A 3 -16.80 -17.12 -22.92
CA GLY A 3 -15.78 -17.67 -22.02
C GLY A 3 -15.06 -16.60 -21.19
N ALA A 4 -14.91 -15.39 -21.76
CA ALA A 4 -14.35 -14.23 -21.06
C ALA A 4 -15.26 -13.76 -19.91
N ASP A 5 -16.58 -13.74 -20.10
CA ASP A 5 -17.54 -13.35 -19.03
C ASP A 5 -17.43 -14.31 -17.83
N VAL A 6 -17.32 -15.61 -18.10
CA VAL A 6 -17.20 -16.63 -17.05
C VAL A 6 -15.87 -16.48 -16.31
N LEU A 7 -14.77 -16.26 -17.05
CA LEU A 7 -13.45 -16.08 -16.46
C LEU A 7 -13.38 -14.81 -15.60
N LEU A 8 -13.93 -13.70 -16.09
CA LEU A 8 -14.01 -12.42 -15.37
C LEU A 8 -14.82 -12.57 -14.07
N LEU A 9 -15.97 -13.25 -14.12
CA LEU A 9 -16.78 -13.49 -12.91
C LEU A 9 -16.07 -14.43 -11.92
N ALA A 10 -15.37 -15.46 -12.41
CA ALA A 10 -14.64 -16.38 -11.57
C ALA A 10 -13.44 -15.69 -10.88
N LEU A 11 -12.63 -14.94 -11.62
CA LEU A 11 -11.51 -14.17 -11.09
C LEU A 11 -11.98 -13.06 -10.15
N GLY A 12 -13.03 -12.33 -10.50
CA GLY A 12 -13.66 -11.35 -9.62
C GLY A 12 -14.16 -11.97 -8.30
N ALA A 13 -14.78 -13.15 -8.36
CA ALA A 13 -15.20 -13.88 -7.15
C ALA A 13 -14.00 -14.29 -6.29
N VAL A 14 -12.90 -14.74 -6.91
CA VAL A 14 -11.64 -15.03 -6.21
C VAL A 14 -11.05 -13.76 -5.58
N ALA A 15 -11.04 -12.63 -6.29
CA ALA A 15 -10.54 -11.36 -5.79
C ALA A 15 -11.32 -10.88 -4.57
N VAL A 16 -12.66 -10.89 -4.65
CA VAL A 16 -13.54 -10.52 -3.52
C VAL A 16 -13.37 -11.49 -2.36
N GLY A 17 -13.38 -12.80 -2.61
CA GLY A 17 -13.19 -13.83 -1.59
C GLY A 17 -11.84 -13.70 -0.88
N ALA A 18 -10.77 -13.50 -1.64
CA ALA A 18 -9.43 -13.24 -1.10
C ALA A 18 -9.40 -11.94 -0.29
N GLY A 19 -10.02 -10.86 -0.77
CA GLY A 19 -10.14 -9.59 -0.03
C GLY A 19 -10.85 -9.74 1.31
N VAL A 20 -11.94 -10.52 1.36
CA VAL A 20 -12.62 -10.86 2.64
C VAL A 20 -11.67 -11.63 3.56
N LEU A 21 -10.92 -12.59 3.04
CA LEU A 21 -9.94 -13.35 3.82
C LEU A 21 -8.79 -12.48 4.34
N VAL A 22 -8.34 -11.47 3.58
CA VAL A 22 -7.32 -10.49 4.03
C VAL A 22 -7.78 -9.78 5.29
N VAL A 23 -9.00 -9.24 5.31
CA VAL A 23 -9.50 -8.41 6.42
C VAL A 23 -10.02 -9.22 7.61
N THR A 24 -10.45 -10.47 7.39
CA THR A 24 -10.95 -11.35 8.46
C THR A 24 -9.83 -12.15 9.14
N THR A 25 -8.67 -12.30 8.49
CA THR A 25 -7.55 -13.07 9.02
C THR A 25 -6.80 -12.30 10.10
N LYS A 26 -6.69 -12.90 11.29
CA LYS A 26 -5.96 -12.32 12.43
C LYS A 26 -4.42 -12.42 12.31
N HIS A 27 -3.93 -13.33 11.46
CA HIS A 27 -2.48 -13.52 11.24
C HIS A 27 -1.99 -12.67 10.06
N LEU A 28 -1.17 -11.66 10.34
CA LEU A 28 -0.74 -10.68 9.33
C LEU A 28 -0.01 -11.30 8.12
N VAL A 29 0.83 -12.33 8.32
CA VAL A 29 1.50 -13.02 7.21
C VAL A 29 0.49 -13.73 6.32
N ARG A 30 -0.50 -14.42 6.91
CA ARG A 30 -1.55 -15.11 6.15
C ARG A 30 -2.46 -14.11 5.43
N ALA A 31 -2.78 -12.99 6.07
CA ALA A 31 -3.49 -11.89 5.43
C ALA A 31 -2.71 -11.36 4.22
N GLY A 32 -1.40 -11.16 4.32
CA GLY A 32 -0.57 -10.75 3.20
C GLY A 32 -0.50 -11.80 2.06
N LEU A 33 -0.54 -13.11 2.36
CA LEU A 33 -0.64 -14.14 1.33
C LEU A 33 -2.00 -14.13 0.60
N TYR A 34 -3.11 -13.92 1.32
CA TYR A 34 -4.41 -13.71 0.68
C TYR A 34 -4.44 -12.43 -0.18
N LEU A 35 -3.68 -11.41 0.20
CA LEU A 35 -3.54 -10.20 -0.60
C LEU A 35 -2.83 -10.49 -1.94
N VAL A 36 -1.80 -11.36 -1.95
CA VAL A 36 -1.19 -11.84 -3.21
C VAL A 36 -2.23 -12.49 -4.13
N VAL A 37 -3.10 -13.34 -3.58
CA VAL A 37 -4.16 -14.01 -4.36
C VAL A 37 -5.15 -12.99 -4.91
N CYS A 38 -5.55 -12.00 -4.11
CA CYS A 38 -6.44 -10.93 -4.54
C CYS A 38 -5.85 -10.12 -5.70
N LEU A 39 -4.61 -9.65 -5.56
CA LEU A 39 -3.94 -8.84 -6.58
C LEU A 39 -3.59 -9.65 -7.83
N GLY A 40 -3.31 -10.95 -7.69
CA GLY A 40 -3.13 -11.88 -8.80
C GLY A 40 -4.42 -12.14 -9.57
N ALA A 41 -5.55 -12.25 -8.89
CA ALA A 41 -6.86 -12.36 -9.54
C ALA A 41 -7.20 -11.09 -10.34
N LEU A 42 -6.91 -9.90 -9.79
CA LEU A 42 -7.04 -8.63 -10.52
C LEU A 42 -6.10 -8.54 -11.73
N ALA A 43 -4.88 -9.05 -11.63
CA ALA A 43 -3.99 -9.14 -12.80
C ALA A 43 -4.59 -10.05 -13.89
N GLY A 44 -5.25 -11.14 -13.50
CA GLY A 44 -6.02 -11.98 -14.40
C GLY A 44 -7.17 -11.22 -15.06
N ASP A 45 -7.94 -10.43 -14.32
CA ASP A 45 -9.03 -9.61 -14.86
C ASP A 45 -8.50 -8.61 -15.91
N PHE A 46 -7.34 -7.99 -15.66
CA PHE A 46 -6.70 -7.11 -16.65
C PHE A 46 -6.32 -7.85 -17.94
N LEU A 47 -5.88 -9.11 -17.87
CA LEU A 47 -5.64 -9.91 -19.08
C LEU A 47 -6.93 -10.20 -19.85
N VAL A 48 -8.02 -10.53 -19.15
CA VAL A 48 -9.34 -10.75 -19.77
C VAL A 48 -9.83 -9.47 -20.46
N LEU A 49 -9.55 -8.31 -19.87
CA LEU A 49 -9.87 -6.99 -20.42
C LEU A 49 -8.88 -6.49 -21.49
N SER A 50 -7.99 -7.34 -21.99
CA SER A 50 -6.98 -7.00 -23.01
C SER A 50 -5.98 -5.91 -22.57
N ALA A 51 -5.80 -5.71 -21.26
CA ALA A 51 -4.86 -4.75 -20.67
C ALA A 51 -3.55 -5.44 -20.26
N GLU A 52 -2.81 -5.95 -21.24
CA GLU A 52 -1.63 -6.80 -21.02
C GLU A 52 -0.52 -6.11 -20.22
N LEU A 53 -0.11 -4.90 -20.61
CA LEU A 53 0.95 -4.19 -19.88
C LEU A 53 0.54 -3.89 -18.44
N VAL A 54 -0.73 -3.53 -18.22
CA VAL A 54 -1.26 -3.24 -16.88
C VAL A 54 -1.24 -4.50 -16.01
N ALA A 55 -1.59 -5.66 -16.57
CA ALA A 55 -1.52 -6.94 -15.86
C ALA A 55 -0.09 -7.28 -15.43
N TRP A 56 0.90 -7.11 -16.31
CA TRP A 56 2.30 -7.37 -15.96
C TRP A 56 2.84 -6.39 -14.92
N VAL A 57 2.52 -5.09 -15.05
CA VAL A 57 2.87 -4.08 -14.06
C VAL A 57 2.19 -4.37 -12.71
N GLN A 58 0.94 -4.87 -12.72
CA GLN A 58 0.22 -5.28 -11.52
C GLN A 58 0.98 -6.36 -10.76
N VAL A 59 1.45 -7.40 -11.46
CA VAL A 59 2.24 -8.46 -10.85
C VAL A 59 3.60 -7.94 -10.39
N LEU A 60 4.32 -7.20 -11.22
CA LEU A 60 5.68 -6.74 -10.90
C LEU A 60 5.70 -5.79 -9.70
N ILE A 61 4.84 -4.77 -9.70
CA ILE A 61 4.86 -3.71 -8.68
C ILE A 61 4.08 -4.15 -7.45
N TYR A 62 2.82 -4.56 -7.60
CA TYR A 62 1.98 -4.82 -6.43
C TYR A 62 2.31 -6.15 -5.77
N VAL A 63 2.33 -7.24 -6.54
CA VAL A 63 2.67 -8.55 -5.98
C VAL A 63 4.16 -8.66 -5.69
N GLY A 64 5.03 -8.21 -6.60
CA GLY A 64 6.48 -8.38 -6.52
C GLY A 64 7.18 -7.43 -5.56
N ALA A 65 6.82 -6.15 -5.53
CA ALA A 65 7.50 -5.16 -4.70
C ALA A 65 6.68 -4.79 -3.45
N VAL A 66 5.45 -4.31 -3.61
CA VAL A 66 4.66 -3.72 -2.51
C VAL A 66 4.29 -4.78 -1.48
N VAL A 67 3.72 -5.92 -1.89
CA VAL A 67 3.31 -6.97 -0.94
C VAL A 67 4.53 -7.62 -0.28
N VAL A 68 5.61 -7.86 -1.02
CA VAL A 68 6.85 -8.41 -0.45
C VAL A 68 7.45 -7.46 0.59
N LEU A 69 7.52 -6.15 0.28
CA LEU A 69 7.97 -5.14 1.24
C LEU A 69 7.07 -5.08 2.47
N LEU A 70 5.75 -5.12 2.29
CA LEU A 70 4.78 -5.14 3.39
C LEU A 70 4.99 -6.37 4.27
N LEU A 71 5.11 -7.55 3.68
CA LEU A 71 5.35 -8.80 4.40
C LEU A 71 6.67 -8.73 5.18
N PHE A 72 7.74 -8.23 4.55
CA PHE A 72 9.02 -8.06 5.19
C PHE A 72 8.96 -7.07 6.36
N ALA A 73 8.33 -5.91 6.17
CA ALA A 73 8.14 -4.90 7.20
C ALA A 73 7.36 -5.47 8.39
N VAL A 74 6.24 -6.14 8.12
CA VAL A 74 5.41 -6.79 9.15
C VAL A 74 6.18 -7.87 9.90
N MET A 75 7.02 -8.67 9.21
CA MET A 75 7.84 -9.70 9.84
C MET A 75 8.96 -9.12 10.72
N LEU A 76 9.54 -7.99 10.32
CA LEU A 76 10.56 -7.30 11.11
C LEU A 76 9.98 -6.58 12.32
N THR A 77 8.77 -6.03 12.19
CA THR A 77 8.07 -5.45 13.33
C THR A 77 7.55 -6.56 14.24
N ARG A 78 7.93 -6.56 15.52
CA ARG A 78 7.28 -7.38 16.57
C ARG A 78 5.84 -6.87 16.83
N ALA A 79 5.01 -6.79 15.79
CA ALA A 79 3.57 -6.66 15.97
C ALA A 79 3.11 -7.86 16.79
N PRO A 80 2.23 -7.72 17.81
CA PRO A 80 1.73 -8.84 18.58
C PRO A 80 1.23 -9.94 17.64
N ILE A 81 2.00 -11.02 17.51
CA ILE A 81 1.69 -12.14 16.63
C ILE A 81 0.69 -13.03 17.39
N GLY A 82 -0.55 -12.54 17.54
CA GLY A 82 -1.60 -13.19 18.32
C GLY A 82 -2.89 -12.38 18.31
N ALA A 83 -4.03 -13.03 18.61
CA ALA A 83 -5.30 -12.35 18.75
C ALA A 83 -5.19 -11.27 19.84
N SER A 84 -5.21 -10.00 19.45
CA SER A 84 -5.31 -8.90 20.40
C SER A 84 -6.77 -8.76 20.83
N ASP A 85 -7.07 -9.08 22.07
CA ASP A 85 -8.38 -8.83 22.69
C ASP A 85 -8.63 -7.31 22.92
N ASP A 86 -7.64 -6.46 22.65
CA ASP A 86 -7.71 -4.99 22.81
C ASP A 86 -8.45 -4.26 21.66
N LEU A 87 -9.00 -5.03 20.71
CA LEU A 87 -9.85 -4.56 19.61
C LEU A 87 -11.32 -4.98 19.78
N ASP A 88 -11.78 -5.17 21.02
CA ASP A 88 -13.18 -5.40 21.41
C ASP A 88 -14.09 -4.16 21.21
N ARG A 89 -13.87 -3.40 20.12
CA ARG A 89 -14.93 -2.56 19.58
C ARG A 89 -15.83 -3.47 18.75
N PRO A 90 -17.16 -3.36 18.88
CA PRO A 90 -18.06 -4.08 17.99
C PRO A 90 -17.71 -3.71 16.55
N GLY A 91 -17.10 -4.63 15.80
CA GLY A 91 -16.75 -4.43 14.40
C GLY A 91 -17.97 -4.50 13.47
N TRP A 92 -19.13 -4.90 14.02
CA TRP A 92 -20.37 -5.07 13.26
C TRP A 92 -20.91 -3.77 12.63
N PRO A 93 -20.82 -2.56 13.22
CA PRO A 93 -21.24 -1.34 12.56
C PRO A 93 -20.32 -1.01 11.39
N ALA A 94 -19.00 -1.19 11.55
CA ALA A 94 -18.04 -0.98 10.47
C ALA A 94 -18.22 -1.99 9.33
N ALA A 95 -18.48 -3.26 9.67
CA ALA A 95 -18.79 -4.30 8.69
C ALA A 95 -20.13 -4.04 7.97
N LEU A 96 -21.15 -3.54 8.68
CA LEU A 96 -22.46 -3.23 8.11
C LEU A 96 -22.40 -2.00 7.21
N ILE A 97 -21.69 -0.94 7.63
CA ILE A 97 -21.49 0.27 6.82
C ILE A 97 -20.63 -0.07 5.60
N GLY A 98 -19.48 -0.74 5.79
CA GLY A 98 -18.58 -1.11 4.70
C GLY A 98 -19.21 -2.09 3.72
N GLY A 99 -19.84 -3.14 4.23
CA GLY A 99 -20.56 -4.13 3.42
C GLY A 99 -21.78 -3.52 2.73
N GLY A 100 -22.56 -2.70 3.42
CA GLY A 100 -23.70 -1.99 2.86
C GLY A 100 -23.30 -1.00 1.77
N ALA A 101 -22.23 -0.23 1.97
CA ALA A 101 -21.69 0.67 0.97
C ALA A 101 -21.13 -0.08 -0.24
N GLY A 102 -20.39 -1.18 -0.02
CA GLY A 102 -19.84 -2.01 -1.10
C GLY A 102 -20.93 -2.68 -1.94
N LEU A 103 -21.91 -3.32 -1.30
CA LEU A 103 -23.05 -3.93 -1.98
C LEU A 103 -23.93 -2.89 -2.66
N GLY A 104 -24.18 -1.75 -1.99
CA GLY A 104 -24.94 -0.64 -2.55
C GLY A 104 -24.28 -0.07 -3.79
N LEU A 105 -22.97 0.18 -3.75
CA LEU A 105 -22.21 0.65 -4.91
C LEU A 105 -22.22 -0.38 -6.04
N THR A 106 -22.08 -1.67 -5.72
CA THR A 106 -22.14 -2.75 -6.71
C THR A 106 -23.51 -2.80 -7.38
N ALA A 107 -24.60 -2.73 -6.61
CA ALA A 107 -25.96 -2.73 -7.14
C ALA A 107 -26.22 -1.50 -8.02
N LEU A 108 -25.76 -0.31 -7.61
CA LEU A 108 -25.87 0.92 -8.40
C LEU A 108 -25.10 0.82 -9.71
N LEU A 109 -23.87 0.30 -9.68
CA LEU A 109 -23.06 0.12 -10.89
C LEU A 109 -23.70 -0.90 -11.84
N VAL A 110 -24.18 -2.04 -11.32
CA VAL A 110 -24.86 -3.04 -12.15
C VAL A 110 -26.14 -2.45 -12.76
N ASP A 111 -26.97 -1.75 -11.98
CA ASP A 111 -28.20 -1.14 -12.50
C ASP A 111 -27.93 -0.07 -13.57
N ALA A 112 -26.89 0.76 -13.35
CA ALA A 112 -26.48 1.81 -14.28
C ALA A 112 -25.92 1.25 -15.59
N TYR A 113 -25.14 0.16 -15.54
CA TYR A 113 -24.39 -0.35 -16.70
C TYR A 113 -24.94 -1.66 -17.29
N ARG A 114 -25.98 -2.29 -16.74
CA ARG A 114 -26.55 -3.56 -17.26
C ARG A 114 -26.98 -3.51 -18.74
N TRP A 115 -27.31 -2.33 -19.25
CA TRP A 115 -27.72 -2.12 -20.64
C TRP A 115 -26.59 -1.56 -21.53
N SER A 116 -25.42 -1.33 -20.95
CA SER A 116 -24.26 -0.80 -21.66
C SER A 116 -23.42 -1.93 -22.21
N THR A 117 -23.31 -2.02 -23.54
CA THR A 117 -22.35 -2.92 -24.19
C THR A 117 -21.10 -2.13 -24.54
N VAL A 118 -19.96 -2.53 -23.97
CA VAL A 118 -18.65 -1.97 -24.32
C VAL A 118 -17.94 -2.98 -25.21
N THR A 119 -17.56 -2.55 -26.41
CA THR A 119 -16.66 -3.33 -27.26
C THR A 119 -15.28 -3.32 -26.63
N LEU A 120 -14.69 -4.50 -26.40
CA LEU A 120 -13.33 -4.57 -25.88
C LEU A 120 -12.40 -3.80 -26.82
N PRO A 121 -11.64 -2.81 -26.30
CA PRO A 121 -10.67 -2.10 -27.12
C PRO A 121 -9.55 -3.06 -27.53
N ASP A 122 -8.83 -2.69 -28.58
CA ASP A 122 -7.60 -3.38 -28.97
C ASP A 122 -6.62 -3.50 -27.78
N ALA A 123 -5.73 -4.48 -27.85
CA ALA A 123 -4.75 -4.75 -26.79
C ALA A 123 -4.01 -3.49 -26.31
N GLY A 124 -3.97 -3.33 -24.98
CA GLY A 124 -3.20 -2.30 -24.28
C GLY A 124 -1.70 -2.62 -24.30
N THR A 125 -1.08 -2.48 -25.47
CA THR A 125 0.34 -2.79 -25.71
C THR A 125 1.26 -1.73 -25.10
N ALA A 126 2.51 -2.13 -24.85
CA ALA A 126 3.52 -1.23 -24.31
C ALA A 126 3.84 -0.05 -25.24
N GLU A 127 3.78 -0.26 -26.55
CA GLU A 127 3.99 0.79 -27.55
C GLU A 127 2.95 1.91 -27.43
N ARG A 128 1.66 1.57 -27.46
CA ARG A 128 0.58 2.57 -27.34
C ARG A 128 0.60 3.29 -25.99
N LEU A 129 0.88 2.56 -24.90
CA LEU A 129 0.99 3.21 -23.60
C LEU A 129 2.19 4.16 -23.56
N GLY A 130 3.32 3.78 -24.15
CA GLY A 130 4.50 4.64 -24.29
C GLY A 130 4.20 5.91 -25.08
N GLU A 131 3.53 5.80 -26.23
CA GLU A 131 3.11 6.96 -27.02
C GLU A 131 2.23 7.92 -26.21
N GLN A 132 1.22 7.38 -25.51
CA GLN A 132 0.34 8.21 -24.69
C GLN A 132 1.07 8.89 -23.53
N ILE A 133 1.97 8.18 -22.85
CA ILE A 133 2.77 8.71 -21.74
C ILE A 133 3.65 9.87 -22.21
N PHE A 134 4.34 9.70 -23.34
CA PHE A 134 5.32 10.69 -23.81
C PHE A 134 4.76 11.76 -24.75
N GLN A 135 3.49 11.69 -25.15
CA GLN A 135 2.83 12.74 -25.94
C GLN A 135 1.79 13.49 -25.12
N SER A 136 0.77 12.79 -24.62
CA SER A 136 -0.37 13.42 -23.95
C SER A 136 -0.17 13.58 -22.44
N TRP A 137 0.56 12.65 -21.82
CA TRP A 137 0.71 12.55 -20.36
C TRP A 137 2.11 12.92 -19.85
N VAL A 138 2.83 13.77 -20.60
CA VAL A 138 4.20 14.19 -20.26
C VAL A 138 4.28 14.87 -18.89
N LEU A 139 3.35 15.79 -18.60
CA LEU A 139 3.35 16.52 -17.34
C LEU A 139 3.15 15.59 -16.13
N PRO A 140 2.14 14.69 -16.10
CA PRO A 140 2.03 13.69 -15.05
C PRO A 140 3.24 12.76 -14.92
N PHE A 141 3.85 12.35 -16.04
CA PHE A 141 5.07 11.53 -16.02
C PHE A 141 6.25 12.23 -15.33
N GLU A 142 6.44 13.53 -15.60
CA GLU A 142 7.48 14.33 -14.97
C GLU A 142 7.24 14.48 -13.46
N VAL A 143 5.99 14.76 -13.06
CA VAL A 143 5.59 14.84 -11.65
C VAL A 143 5.83 13.51 -10.92
N LEU A 144 5.50 12.38 -11.56
CA LEU A 144 5.76 11.05 -11.01
C LEU A 144 7.26 10.80 -10.82
N SER A 145 8.11 11.26 -11.75
CA SER A 145 9.57 11.12 -11.64
C SER A 145 10.11 11.88 -10.43
N VAL A 146 9.65 13.11 -10.20
CA VAL A 146 10.00 13.90 -9.00
C VAL A 146 9.46 13.26 -7.72
N LEU A 147 8.24 12.72 -7.76
CA LEU A 147 7.64 12.01 -6.63
C LEU A 147 8.45 10.77 -6.25
N LEU A 148 8.88 9.95 -7.22
CA LEU A 148 9.72 8.78 -6.97
C LEU A 148 11.09 9.16 -6.40
N LEU A 149 11.72 10.21 -6.93
CA LEU A 149 12.96 10.76 -6.37
C LEU A 149 12.77 11.22 -4.93
N SER A 150 11.69 11.96 -4.65
CA SER A 150 11.36 12.45 -3.31
C SER A 150 11.09 11.28 -2.33
N ALA A 151 10.35 10.26 -2.76
CA ALA A 151 10.09 9.06 -1.97
C ALA A 151 11.39 8.32 -1.62
N LEU A 152 12.32 8.17 -2.57
CA LEU A 152 13.63 7.56 -2.33
C LEU A 152 14.45 8.35 -1.30
N VAL A 153 14.55 9.68 -1.47
CA VAL A 153 15.25 10.56 -0.52
C VAL A 153 14.60 10.46 0.88
N GLY A 154 13.26 10.50 0.95
CA GLY A 154 12.51 10.37 2.19
C GLY A 154 12.78 9.04 2.90
N ALA A 155 12.77 7.92 2.17
CA ALA A 155 13.09 6.60 2.72
C ALA A 155 14.54 6.52 3.24
N ILE A 156 15.51 7.11 2.53
CA ILE A 156 16.91 7.14 2.95
C ILE A 156 17.08 7.98 4.22
N VAL A 157 16.48 9.16 4.30
CA VAL A 157 16.60 10.04 5.48
C VAL A 157 15.93 9.38 6.69
N LEU A 158 14.76 8.76 6.52
CA LEU A 158 14.04 8.09 7.60
C LEU A 158 14.76 6.84 8.13
N SER A 159 15.48 6.12 7.26
CA SER A 159 16.21 4.90 7.67
C SER A 159 17.55 5.16 8.35
N ARG A 160 18.01 6.42 8.44
CA ARG A 160 19.27 6.78 9.12
C ARG A 160 19.09 6.85 10.65
N PRO A 161 19.86 6.06 11.43
CA PRO A 161 19.68 5.96 12.88
C PRO A 161 20.24 7.14 13.72
N ASP A 162 20.97 8.09 13.14
CA ASP A 162 21.83 9.02 13.90
C ASP A 162 21.35 10.49 14.01
N ILE A 163 20.11 10.80 13.63
CA ILE A 163 19.55 12.15 13.83
C ILE A 163 18.93 12.22 15.24
N GLY A 164 19.75 12.42 16.28
CA GLY A 164 19.19 12.74 17.61
C GLY A 164 20.03 12.51 18.88
N ARG A 165 21.24 11.96 18.81
CA ARG A 165 22.15 11.96 19.98
C ARG A 165 23.30 12.93 19.77
N ALA A 166 22.98 14.23 19.83
CA ALA A 166 23.98 15.18 20.29
C ALA A 166 24.31 14.77 21.73
N GLY A 167 25.49 14.17 21.92
CA GLY A 167 25.97 13.79 23.25
C GLY A 167 25.93 14.99 24.19
N PRO A 168 25.71 14.78 25.51
CA PRO A 168 25.70 15.88 26.47
C PRO A 168 27.01 16.63 26.31
N HIS A 169 26.91 17.90 25.92
CA HIS A 169 28.05 18.80 25.92
C HIS A 169 28.64 18.78 27.32
N GLY A 170 29.89 18.33 27.41
CA GLY A 170 30.72 18.74 28.51
C GLY A 170 30.92 20.24 28.40
N ASP A 171 30.41 20.99 29.38
CA ASP A 171 31.11 22.16 29.87
C ASP A 171 30.66 22.58 31.27
N GLY A 172 31.60 23.13 32.02
CA GLY A 172 31.46 23.73 33.35
C GLY A 172 32.10 22.85 34.44
N ARG A 173 33.42 22.82 34.67
CA ARG A 173 34.37 23.96 34.74
C ARG A 173 33.87 25.19 35.54
N ALA A 174 32.71 25.11 36.18
CA ALA A 174 32.11 26.21 36.95
C ALA A 174 31.97 25.90 38.46
N ALA A 175 32.26 24.68 38.92
CA ALA A 175 32.16 24.34 40.35
C ALA A 175 33.46 24.59 41.14
N ASP A 176 34.64 24.41 40.53
CA ASP A 176 35.93 24.49 41.26
C ASP A 176 36.56 25.89 41.27
N LEU A 177 35.96 26.88 40.60
CA LEU A 177 36.44 28.28 40.59
C LEU A 177 35.69 29.19 41.58
N VAL A 178 34.71 28.65 42.32
CA VAL A 178 33.92 29.41 43.30
C VAL A 178 34.50 29.32 44.72
N ASP A 179 35.45 28.41 44.99
CA ASP A 179 36.07 28.30 46.33
C ASP A 179 37.35 29.15 46.49
N SER A 180 37.58 30.08 45.55
CA SER A 180 38.57 31.15 45.69
C SER A 180 37.89 32.45 46.16
N GLU A 181 37.62 32.57 47.46
CA GLU A 181 37.43 33.86 48.13
C GLU A 181 38.54 34.05 49.19
N PRO A 182 39.35 35.12 49.09
CA PRO A 182 40.40 35.45 50.06
C PRO A 182 39.85 36.38 51.16
N GLY A 183 39.62 35.85 52.36
CA GLY A 183 39.20 36.62 53.53
C GLY A 183 40.30 36.76 54.58
N GLY A 184 41.11 37.82 54.48
CA GLY A 184 42.07 38.23 55.52
C GLY A 184 41.51 39.24 56.53
N ARG A 185 42.25 39.40 57.64
CA ARG A 185 42.14 40.37 58.77
C ARG A 185 41.12 39.93 59.83
N ARG A 186 41.45 39.72 61.11
CA ARG A 186 42.42 40.33 62.04
C ARG A 186 42.79 39.31 63.12
#